data_AF-A0A351YCG7-F1
#
_entry.id   AF-A0A351YCG7-F1
#
_cell.length_a   1.000
_cell.length_b   1.000
_cell.length_c   1.000
_cell.angle_alpha   90.00
_cell.angle_beta   90.00
_cell.angle_gamma   90.00
#
_symmetry.space_group_name_H-M   'P 1'
#
loop_
_entity.id
_entity.type
_entity.pdbx_description
1 polymer ?
#
loop_
_entity_poly.entity_id
_entity_poly.type
_entity_poly.pdbx_seq_one_letter_code
_entity_poly.pdbx_strand_id
1 'polypeptide(L)'
;MEISLFTKCLFEFIGTLVLVLLGDGVVASTVLKRSKGFDGGWIVITIAWGLAVMCGVLIAGPYSGAHLNPAVSVGLAVAGSFPWAYVPGYVAAQLLGGFCGAVVVYLYYKDHFDATDDPAAKLGVFCTMPAIMDKPRNLFCEVVGTFLLVF
;
A
#
# COMPACT_ATOMS: atom_id res chain seq x y z
N MET A 1 27.13 11.59 5.88
CA MET A 1 27.30 10.13 6.00
C MET A 1 26.39 9.50 4.97
N GLU A 2 26.93 8.71 4.04
CA GLU A 2 26.07 8.02 3.05
C GLU A 2 25.20 6.97 3.74
N ILE A 3 23.90 6.94 3.42
CA ILE A 3 22.98 5.95 3.98
C ILE A 3 23.13 4.66 3.18
N SER A 4 23.47 3.57 3.88
CA SER A 4 23.65 2.26 3.27
C SER A 4 22.39 1.75 2.56
N LEU A 5 22.55 0.91 1.54
CA LEU A 5 21.43 0.25 0.86
C LEU A 5 20.57 -0.56 1.85
N PHE A 6 21.19 -1.24 2.80
CA PHE A 6 20.45 -1.99 3.82
C PHE A 6 19.53 -1.07 4.64
N THR A 7 20.03 0.07 5.10
CA THR A 7 19.23 1.06 5.82
C THR A 7 18.10 1.60 4.94
N LYS A 8 18.36 1.87 3.66
CA LYS A 8 17.34 2.29 2.70
C LYS A 8 16.21 1.26 2.58
N CYS A 9 16.57 -0.01 2.35
CA CYS A 9 15.62 -1.11 2.28
C CYS A 9 14.84 -1.30 3.59
N LEU A 10 15.48 -1.13 4.75
CA LEU A 10 14.78 -1.21 6.04
C LEU A 10 13.69 -0.14 6.15
N PHE A 11 13.96 1.09 5.71
CA PHE A 11 12.96 2.17 5.75
C PHE A 11 11.88 2.04 4.68
N GLU A 12 12.19 1.45 3.52
CA GLU A 12 11.17 1.04 2.54
C GLU A 12 10.24 -0.04 3.14
N PHE A 13 10.80 -1.04 3.82
CA PHE A 13 10.02 -2.05 4.51
C PHE A 13 9.10 -1.45 5.58
N ILE A 14 9.64 -0.62 6.48
CA ILE A 14 8.85 -0.01 7.57
C ILE A 14 7.81 0.95 7.00
N GLY A 15 8.18 1.78 6.02
CA GLY A 15 7.27 2.73 5.39
C GLY A 15 6.10 2.04 4.69
N THR A 16 6.37 0.99 3.90
CA THR A 16 5.29 0.23 3.23
C THR A 16 4.47 -0.58 4.23
N LEU A 17 5.07 -1.11 5.30
CA LEU A 17 4.33 -1.76 6.39
C LEU A 17 3.31 -0.81 7.01
N VAL A 18 3.72 0.41 7.37
CA VAL A 18 2.83 1.40 7.98
C VAL A 18 1.76 1.86 6.97
N LEU A 19 2.14 2.09 5.73
CA LEU A 19 1.22 2.45 4.64
C LEU A 19 0.11 1.39 4.50
N VAL A 20 0.46 0.10 4.43
CA VAL A 20 -0.52 -0.99 4.29
C VAL A 20 -1.30 -1.21 5.58
N LEU A 21 -0.65 -1.16 6.75
CA LEU A 21 -1.32 -1.31 8.03
C LEU A 21 -2.45 -0.28 8.23
N LEU A 22 -2.21 0.97 7.86
CA LEU A 22 -3.20 2.04 7.96
C LEU A 22 -4.21 2.02 6.81
N GLY A 23 -3.76 1.78 5.58
CA GLY A 23 -4.60 1.70 4.38
C GLY A 23 -5.57 0.53 4.42
N ASP A 24 -5.07 -0.70 4.53
CA ASP A 24 -5.92 -1.89 4.66
C ASP A 24 -6.71 -1.85 5.97
N GLY A 25 -6.15 -1.26 7.03
CA GLY A 25 -6.83 -1.08 8.31
C GLY A 25 -8.11 -0.24 8.22
N VAL A 26 -8.13 0.83 7.41
CA VAL A 26 -9.36 1.60 7.18
C VAL A 26 -10.35 0.82 6.30
N VAL A 27 -9.86 0.02 5.34
CA VAL A 27 -10.75 -0.83 4.53
C VAL A 27 -11.40 -1.88 5.43
N ALA A 28 -10.61 -2.60 6.24
CA ALA A 28 -11.11 -3.56 7.22
C ALA A 28 -12.14 -2.93 8.17
N SER A 29 -11.86 -1.73 8.67
CA SER A 29 -12.78 -0.99 9.54
C SER A 29 -14.12 -0.67 8.86
N THR A 30 -14.11 -0.37 7.56
CA THR A 30 -15.30 0.09 6.82
C THR A 30 -16.11 -1.04 6.20
N VAL A 31 -15.48 -2.15 5.83
CA VAL A 31 -16.15 -3.26 5.10
C VAL A 31 -16.47 -4.48 5.96
N LEU A 32 -15.78 -4.69 7.09
CA LEU A 32 -16.03 -5.85 7.95
C LEU A 32 -17.19 -5.58 8.93
N LYS A 33 -18.10 -6.56 9.02
CA LYS A 33 -19.24 -6.49 9.94
C LYS A 33 -18.77 -6.32 11.40
N ARG A 34 -19.59 -5.64 12.19
CA ARG A 34 -19.37 -5.37 13.62
C ARG A 34 -18.16 -4.48 13.94
N SER A 35 -17.41 -4.00 12.94
CA SER A 35 -16.51 -2.87 13.15
C SER A 35 -17.35 -1.63 13.46
N LYS A 36 -16.84 -0.76 14.35
CA LYS A 36 -17.50 0.53 14.63
C LYS A 36 -17.47 1.48 13.44
N GLY A 37 -16.56 1.27 12.50
CA GLY A 37 -16.47 2.03 11.24
C GLY A 37 -17.27 1.44 10.09
N PHE A 38 -18.01 0.35 10.32
CA PHE A 38 -18.75 -0.36 9.26
C PHE A 38 -19.70 0.59 8.52
N ASP A 39 -19.69 0.51 7.19
CA ASP A 39 -20.47 1.39 6.31
C ASP A 39 -20.10 2.89 6.42
N GLY A 40 -18.85 3.19 6.82
CA GLY A 40 -18.32 4.56 6.90
C GLY A 40 -18.19 5.27 5.55
N GLY A 41 -18.36 4.55 4.43
CA GLY A 41 -18.38 5.09 3.08
C GLY A 41 -17.00 5.33 2.45
N TRP A 42 -17.01 5.54 1.13
CA TRP A 42 -15.80 5.62 0.30
C TRP A 42 -14.87 6.78 0.66
N ILE A 43 -15.42 7.90 1.14
CA ILE A 43 -14.63 9.08 1.53
C ILE A 43 -13.70 8.82 2.72
N VAL A 44 -14.12 7.97 3.67
CA VAL A 44 -13.29 7.59 4.81
C VAL A 44 -12.09 6.77 4.34
N ILE A 45 -12.33 5.83 3.41
CA ILE A 45 -11.29 4.99 2.82
C ILE A 45 -10.27 5.87 2.08
N THR A 46 -10.72 6.74 1.16
CA THR A 46 -9.78 7.49 0.30
C THR A 46 -8.95 8.53 1.07
N ILE A 47 -9.55 9.24 2.03
CA ILE A 47 -8.80 10.19 2.87
C ILE A 47 -7.79 9.44 3.74
N ALA A 48 -8.19 8.36 4.39
CA ALA A 48 -7.29 7.61 5.26
C ALA A 48 -6.15 6.93 4.48
N TRP A 49 -6.38 6.47 3.24
CA TRP A 49 -5.30 6.00 2.37
C TRP A 49 -4.30 7.11 2.04
N GLY A 50 -4.77 8.33 1.74
CA GLY A 50 -3.88 9.48 1.52
C GLY A 50 -3.02 9.80 2.76
N LEU A 51 -3.63 9.75 3.96
CA LEU A 51 -2.91 9.93 5.22
C LEU A 51 -1.94 8.77 5.51
N ALA A 52 -2.29 7.53 5.18
CA ALA A 52 -1.43 6.37 5.33
C ALA A 52 -0.16 6.49 4.48
N VAL A 53 -0.31 6.94 3.23
CA VAL A 53 0.83 7.26 2.34
C VAL A 53 1.69 8.35 2.97
N MET A 54 1.09 9.44 3.45
CA MET A 54 1.83 10.52 4.12
C MET A 54 2.63 10.01 5.31
N CYS A 55 2.05 9.17 6.19
CA CYS A 55 2.77 8.57 7.31
C CYS A 55 3.96 7.72 6.85
N GLY A 56 3.77 6.86 5.84
CA GLY A 56 4.86 6.08 5.26
C GLY A 56 5.99 6.97 4.73
N VAL A 57 5.64 8.04 4.00
CA VAL A 57 6.60 9.00 3.44
C VAL A 57 7.36 9.73 4.53
N LEU A 58 6.69 10.20 5.58
CA LEU A 58 7.33 10.88 6.72
C LEU A 58 8.32 9.98 7.46
N ILE A 59 8.03 8.67 7.54
CA ILE A 59 8.92 7.68 8.17
C ILE A 59 10.14 7.39 7.29
N ALA A 60 9.90 7.09 6.02
CA ALA A 60 10.93 6.54 5.14
C ALA A 60 11.75 7.62 4.41
N GLY A 61 11.18 8.82 4.23
CA GLY A 61 11.70 9.89 3.39
C GLY A 61 13.14 10.30 3.71
N PRO A 62 13.48 10.60 4.98
CA PRO A 62 14.83 11.00 5.37
C PRO A 62 15.93 9.97 5.07
N TYR A 63 15.55 8.69 4.85
CA TYR A 63 16.50 7.58 4.75
C TYR A 63 16.57 6.96 3.36
N SER A 64 15.41 6.67 2.78
CA SER A 64 15.26 5.90 1.54
C SER A 64 14.86 6.73 0.33
N GLY A 65 14.32 7.94 0.54
CA GLY A 65 13.59 8.68 -0.50
C GLY A 65 12.10 8.33 -0.56
N ALA A 66 11.63 7.40 0.28
CA ALA A 66 10.23 6.98 0.40
C ALA A 66 9.58 6.64 -0.93
N HIS A 67 10.14 5.66 -1.64
CA HIS A 67 9.48 5.17 -2.86
C HIS A 67 8.19 4.43 -2.49
N LEU A 68 8.27 3.53 -1.51
CA LEU A 68 7.19 2.73 -0.93
C LEU A 68 6.35 1.94 -1.94
N ASN A 69 6.78 1.91 -3.19
CA ASN A 69 6.04 1.46 -4.35
C ASN A 69 7.04 0.98 -5.44
N PRO A 70 6.88 -0.24 -5.96
CA PRO A 70 7.70 -0.76 -7.05
C PRO A 70 7.65 0.10 -8.32
N ALA A 71 6.49 0.62 -8.70
CA ALA A 71 6.31 1.46 -9.89
C ALA A 71 7.08 2.79 -9.76
N VAL A 72 7.09 3.40 -8.58
CA VAL A 72 7.89 4.60 -8.29
C VAL A 72 9.39 4.28 -8.39
N SER A 73 9.82 3.16 -7.80
CA SER A 73 11.23 2.74 -7.84
C SER A 73 11.72 2.48 -9.26
N VAL A 74 10.91 1.81 -10.08
CA VAL A 74 11.21 1.58 -11.49
C VAL A 74 11.14 2.87 -12.29
N GLY A 75 10.13 3.71 -12.08
CA GLY A 75 9.97 5.00 -12.76
C GLY A 75 11.15 5.93 -12.55
N LEU A 76 11.61 6.07 -11.30
CA LEU A 76 12.80 6.87 -10.98
C LEU A 76 14.08 6.27 -11.60
N ALA A 77 14.19 4.95 -11.70
CA ALA A 77 15.32 4.29 -12.35
C ALA A 77 15.33 4.50 -13.87
N VAL A 78 14.15 4.43 -14.51
CA VAL A 78 13.97 4.76 -15.94
C VAL A 78 14.32 6.22 -16.21
N ALA A 79 13.95 7.13 -15.30
CA ALA A 79 14.26 8.55 -15.39
C ALA A 79 15.74 8.89 -15.09
N GLY A 80 16.58 7.90 -14.76
CA GLY A 80 17.99 8.11 -14.40
C GLY A 80 18.21 8.78 -13.04
N SER A 81 17.16 8.90 -12.23
CA SER A 81 17.20 9.54 -10.90
C SER A 81 17.40 8.53 -9.76
N PHE A 82 17.41 7.22 -10.06
CA PHE A 82 17.65 6.16 -9.08
C PHE A 82 18.49 5.01 -9.67
N PRO A 83 19.46 4.42 -8.94
CA PRO A 83 20.27 3.33 -9.48
C PRO A 83 19.46 2.05 -9.70
N TRP A 84 19.51 1.50 -10.91
CA TRP A 84 18.86 0.22 -11.24
C TRP A 84 19.27 -0.94 -10.33
N ALA A 85 20.53 -0.95 -9.86
CA ALA A 85 21.04 -1.97 -8.95
C ALA A 85 20.30 -2.01 -7.60
N TYR A 86 19.64 -0.91 -7.20
CA TYR A 86 18.95 -0.81 -5.91
C TYR A 86 17.48 -1.23 -6.02
N VAL A 87 16.91 -1.23 -7.24
CA VAL A 87 15.50 -1.52 -7.50
C VAL A 87 15.08 -2.89 -6.95
N PRO A 88 15.80 -4.01 -7.18
CA PRO A 88 15.38 -5.31 -6.64
C PRO A 88 15.29 -5.32 -5.11
N GLY A 89 16.23 -4.66 -4.43
CA GLY A 89 16.23 -4.56 -2.97
C GLY A 89 15.07 -3.72 -2.44
N TYR A 90 14.74 -2.62 -3.11
CA TYR A 90 13.58 -1.78 -2.77
C TYR A 90 12.27 -2.54 -2.97
N VAL A 91 12.10 -3.20 -4.12
CA VAL A 91 10.89 -3.98 -4.44
C VAL A 91 10.70 -5.11 -3.42
N ALA A 92 11.76 -5.86 -3.10
CA ALA A 92 11.68 -6.91 -2.09
C ALA A 92 11.28 -6.36 -0.71
N ALA A 93 11.88 -5.24 -0.29
CA ALA A 93 11.56 -4.60 0.98
C ALA A 93 10.10 -4.10 1.03
N GLN A 94 9.61 -3.45 -0.04
CA GLN A 94 8.24 -2.96 -0.15
C GLN A 94 7.23 -4.11 -0.08
N LEU A 95 7.46 -5.19 -0.85
CA LEU A 95 6.57 -6.35 -0.86
C LEU A 95 6.51 -7.05 0.50
N LEU A 96 7.67 -7.24 1.15
CA LEU A 96 7.74 -7.82 2.50
C LEU A 96 7.08 -6.91 3.54
N GLY A 97 7.30 -5.59 3.44
CA GLY A 97 6.69 -4.60 4.32
C GLY A 97 5.17 -4.62 4.21
N GLY A 98 4.66 -4.57 2.98
CA GLY A 98 3.23 -4.64 2.70
C GLY A 98 2.61 -5.96 3.16
N PHE A 99 3.26 -7.09 2.90
CA PHE A 99 2.80 -8.40 3.40
C PHE A 99 2.71 -8.43 4.93
N CYS A 100 3.74 -7.95 5.64
CA CYS A 100 3.71 -7.87 7.10
C CYS A 100 2.62 -6.92 7.60
N GLY A 101 2.40 -5.77 6.94
CA GLY A 101 1.31 -4.85 7.24
C GLY A 101 -0.06 -5.53 7.13
N ALA A 102 -0.30 -6.24 6.03
CA ALA A 102 -1.55 -6.99 5.81
C ALA A 102 -1.76 -8.10 6.85
N VAL A 103 -0.71 -8.84 7.23
CA VAL A 103 -0.80 -9.85 8.30
C VAL A 103 -1.20 -9.21 9.63
N VAL A 104 -0.65 -8.05 9.98
CA VAL A 104 -1.03 -7.34 11.20
C VAL A 104 -2.49 -6.89 11.14
N VAL A 105 -2.97 -6.38 10.00
CA VAL A 105 -4.40 -6.03 9.81
C VAL A 105 -5.30 -7.24 10.01
N TYR A 106 -4.95 -8.38 9.41
CA TYR A 106 -5.70 -9.62 9.56
C TYR A 106 -5.81 -10.05 11.03
N LEU A 107 -4.70 -10.03 11.77
CA LEU A 107 -4.69 -10.38 13.19
C LEU A 107 -5.46 -9.37 14.05
N TYR A 108 -5.33 -8.07 13.77
CA TYR A 108 -6.01 -7.00 14.50
C TYR A 108 -7.54 -7.06 14.33
N TYR A 109 -8.01 -7.37 13.12
CA TYR A 109 -9.44 -7.46 12.80
C TYR A 109 -9.98 -8.91 12.81
N LYS A 110 -9.27 -9.88 13.38
CA LYS A 110 -9.58 -11.31 13.24
C LYS A 110 -11.04 -11.65 13.59
N ASP A 111 -11.56 -11.11 14.68
CA ASP A 111 -12.94 -11.35 15.11
C ASP A 111 -13.97 -10.74 14.13
N HIS A 112 -13.64 -9.61 13.51
CA HIS A 112 -14.46 -8.97 12.48
C HIS A 112 -14.44 -9.74 11.16
N PHE A 113 -13.28 -10.32 10.81
CA PHE A 113 -13.17 -11.28 9.71
C PHE A 113 -14.03 -12.51 9.98
N ASP A 114 -14.00 -13.08 11.17
CA ASP A 114 -14.80 -14.26 11.51
C ASP A 114 -16.30 -13.97 11.53
N ALA A 115 -16.69 -12.75 11.93
CA ALA A 115 -18.09 -12.31 11.95
C ALA A 115 -18.64 -11.85 10.59
N THR A 116 -17.79 -11.73 9.56
CA THR A 116 -18.19 -11.33 8.21
C THR A 116 -18.28 -12.56 7.32
N ASP A 117 -19.39 -12.77 6.64
CA ASP A 117 -19.56 -13.96 5.78
C ASP A 117 -19.11 -13.73 4.34
N ASP A 118 -19.15 -12.47 3.89
CA ASP A 118 -18.88 -12.08 2.50
C ASP A 118 -17.40 -12.26 2.12
N PRO A 119 -17.05 -13.21 1.24
CA PRO A 119 -15.67 -13.43 0.82
C PRO A 119 -15.10 -12.26 0.03
N ALA A 120 -15.93 -11.52 -0.72
CA ALA A 120 -15.48 -10.39 -1.52
C ALA A 120 -15.09 -9.21 -0.62
N ALA A 121 -15.88 -8.93 0.42
CA ALA A 121 -15.53 -7.93 1.44
C ALA A 121 -14.21 -8.27 2.14
N LYS A 122 -13.98 -9.55 2.50
CA LYS A 122 -12.72 -9.99 3.12
C LYS A 122 -11.52 -9.81 2.21
N LEU A 123 -11.66 -10.24 0.95
CA LEU A 123 -10.59 -10.13 -0.05
C LEU A 123 -10.29 -8.65 -0.37
N GLY A 124 -11.33 -7.83 -0.47
CA GLY A 124 -11.23 -6.40 -0.75
C GLY A 124 -10.47 -5.59 0.30
N VAL A 125 -10.25 -6.14 1.50
CA VAL A 125 -9.35 -5.52 2.50
C VAL A 125 -7.91 -5.47 2.02
N PHE A 126 -7.46 -6.48 1.25
CA PHE A 126 -6.03 -6.68 0.96
C PHE A 126 -5.66 -6.45 -0.51
N CYS A 127 -6.64 -6.43 -1.41
CA CYS A 127 -6.39 -6.18 -2.83
C CYS A 127 -7.57 -5.53 -3.53
N THR A 128 -7.30 -4.96 -4.70
CA THR A 128 -8.29 -4.27 -5.52
C THR A 128 -8.92 -5.20 -6.55
N MET A 129 -10.20 -4.98 -6.84
CA MET A 129 -10.94 -5.68 -7.89
C MET A 129 -11.72 -4.65 -8.71
N PRO A 130 -11.84 -4.83 -10.04
CA PRO A 130 -12.60 -3.90 -10.87
C PRO A 130 -14.09 -4.02 -10.57
N ALA A 131 -14.78 -2.89 -10.42
CA ALA A 131 -16.23 -2.87 -10.27
C ALA A 131 -16.96 -3.47 -11.49
N ILE A 132 -16.41 -3.25 -12.68
CA ILE A 132 -16.85 -3.87 -13.95
C ILE A 132 -15.61 -4.43 -14.64
N MET A 133 -15.64 -5.72 -14.95
CA MET A 133 -14.51 -6.42 -15.55
C MET A 133 -14.43 -6.17 -17.06
N ASP A 134 -13.53 -5.28 -17.45
CA ASP A 134 -13.14 -4.98 -18.83
C ASP A 134 -11.62 -4.78 -18.84
N LYS A 135 -10.87 -5.87 -19.07
CA LYS A 135 -9.41 -5.90 -18.83
C LYS A 135 -8.65 -4.79 -19.57
N PRO A 136 -8.91 -4.51 -20.86
CA PRO A 136 -8.28 -3.38 -21.55
C PRO A 136 -8.55 -2.03 -20.87
N ARG A 137 -9.80 -1.76 -20.49
CA ARG A 137 -10.15 -0.48 -19.83
C ARG A 137 -9.62 -0.40 -18.41
N ASN A 138 -9.67 -1.49 -17.66
CA ASN A 138 -9.12 -1.55 -16.30
C ASN A 138 -7.61 -1.30 -16.32
N LEU A 139 -6.88 -1.89 -17.27
CA LEU A 139 -5.44 -1.62 -17.46
C LEU A 139 -5.19 -0.14 -17.78
N PHE A 140 -5.99 0.44 -18.68
CA PHE A 140 -5.89 1.87 -19.00
C PHE A 140 -6.08 2.76 -17.77
N CYS A 141 -7.07 2.45 -16.91
CA CYS A 141 -7.29 3.18 -15.66
C CYS A 141 -6.07 3.14 -14.73
N GLU A 142 -5.47 1.95 -14.54
CA GLU A 142 -4.28 1.79 -13.69
C GLU A 142 -3.06 2.54 -14.25
N VAL A 143 -2.88 2.54 -15.58
CA VAL A 143 -1.81 3.29 -16.25
C VAL A 143 -1.97 4.79 -16.01
N VAL A 144 -3.17 5.34 -16.20
CA VAL A 144 -3.43 6.78 -16.01
C VAL A 144 -3.25 7.17 -14.53
N GLY A 145 -3.81 6.40 -13.61
CA GLY A 145 -3.69 6.67 -12.17
C GLY A 145 -2.25 6.61 -11.69
N THR A 146 -1.49 5.59 -12.11
CA THR A 146 -0.07 5.45 -11.74
C THR A 146 0.79 6.53 -12.38
N PHE A 147 0.49 6.95 -13.61
CA PHE A 147 1.21 8.04 -14.26
C PHE A 147 1.10 9.34 -13.44
N LEU A 148 -0.12 9.70 -13.00
CA LEU A 148 -0.35 10.88 -12.16
C LEU A 148 0.28 10.78 -10.75
N LEU A 149 0.52 9.57 -10.25
CA LEU A 149 1.21 9.37 -8.97
C LEU A 149 2.71 9.61 -9.09
N VAL A 150 3.30 9.30 -10.26
CA VAL A 150 4.76 9.32 -10.48
C VAL A 150 5.26 10.65 -11.08
N PHE A 151 4.43 11.35 -11.86
CA PHE A 151 4.76 12.62 -12.55
C PHE A 151 3.99 13.81 -11.98
#